data_AF-A0A7D3P5R9-F1
#
_entry.id   AF-A0A7D3P5R9-F1
#
_cell.length_a   1.000
_cell.length_b   1.000
_cell.length_c   1.000
_cell.angle_alpha   90.00
_cell.angle_beta   90.00
_cell.angle_gamma   90.00
#
_symmetry.space_group_name_H-M   'P 1'
#
loop_
_entity.id
_entity.type
_entity.pdbx_description
1 polymer ?
#
loop_
_entity_poly.entity_id
_entity_poly.type
_entity_poly.pdbx_seq_one_letter_code
_entity_poly.pdbx_strand_id
1 'polypeptide(L)'
;MENELDEVVRSKGYFWLASRPEFAGSWSQAGGIARQALGGMWWASVPKERWLEDAESLKFIMSNWIDGIGDARQELVFIGMDMNESKLRNRLDSALLTDAEMAEGPQNWRHYPDPVEPWFEE
;
A
#
# COMPACT_ATOMS: atom_id res chain seq x y z
N MET A 1 -13.61 -17.32 0.19
CA MET A 1 -12.40 -17.05 -0.60
C MET A 1 -11.46 -18.22 -0.40
N GLU A 2 -11.62 -19.29 -1.17
CA GLU A 2 -10.69 -20.42 -1.16
C GLU A 2 -9.65 -20.19 -2.26
N ASN A 3 -8.37 -20.23 -1.86
CA ASN A 3 -7.21 -20.58 -2.70
C ASN A 3 -7.11 -19.90 -4.08
N GLU A 4 -6.88 -18.59 -4.09
CA GLU A 4 -6.60 -17.82 -5.31
C GLU A 4 -5.11 -17.49 -5.51
N LEU A 5 -4.24 -17.98 -4.63
CA LEU A 5 -2.81 -17.73 -4.60
C LEU A 5 -2.04 -19.04 -4.31
N ASP A 6 -2.49 -20.17 -4.86
CA ASP A 6 -2.04 -21.52 -4.48
C ASP A 6 -0.53 -21.73 -4.64
N GLU A 7 0.07 -21.04 -5.60
CA GLU A 7 1.50 -21.06 -5.85
C GLU A 7 2.28 -20.15 -4.87
N VAL A 8 1.62 -19.18 -4.23
CA VAL A 8 2.20 -18.25 -3.25
C VAL A 8 2.19 -18.85 -1.86
N VAL A 9 3.37 -19.20 -1.39
CA VAL A 9 3.59 -19.74 -0.05
C VAL A 9 3.63 -18.62 1.01
N ARG A 10 4.21 -17.47 0.65
CA ARG A 10 4.27 -16.29 1.52
C ARG A 10 4.16 -15.01 0.71
N SER A 11 3.59 -13.98 1.33
CA SER A 11 3.71 -12.62 0.81
C SER A 11 3.76 -11.61 1.95
N LYS A 12 4.37 -10.45 1.70
CA LYS A 12 4.51 -9.38 2.69
C LYS A 12 4.73 -8.04 2.02
N GLY A 13 4.50 -6.96 2.75
CA GLY A 13 4.91 -5.63 2.32
C GLY A 13 3.96 -4.54 2.78
N TYR A 14 3.97 -3.44 2.03
CA TYR A 14 3.10 -2.30 2.25
C TYR A 14 2.23 -2.02 1.03
N PHE A 15 0.99 -1.65 1.28
CA PHE A 15 0.03 -1.25 0.26
C PHE A 15 -0.59 0.10 0.61
N TRP A 16 -1.15 0.77 -0.38
CA TRP A 16 -1.76 2.08 -0.22
C TRP A 16 -3.22 2.02 -0.68
N LEU A 17 -4.13 2.50 0.16
CA LEU A 17 -5.55 2.55 -0.13
C LEU A 17 -5.96 3.98 -0.46
N ALA A 18 -6.68 4.15 -1.58
CA ALA A 18 -7.25 5.44 -1.96
C ALA A 18 -8.18 6.00 -0.86
N SER A 19 -8.99 5.14 -0.23
CA SER A 19 -9.89 5.50 0.87
C SER A 19 -9.19 5.95 2.15
N ARG A 20 -7.90 5.61 2.32
CA ARG A 20 -7.06 5.94 3.49
C ARG A 20 -5.74 6.56 3.04
N PRO A 21 -5.76 7.70 2.32
CA PRO A 21 -4.62 8.18 1.58
C PRO A 21 -3.42 8.56 2.46
N GLU A 22 -3.64 8.85 3.75
CA GLU A 22 -2.58 9.23 4.67
C GLU A 22 -1.72 8.07 5.17
N PHE A 23 -2.21 6.84 5.02
CA PHE A 23 -1.69 5.70 5.75
C PHE A 23 -1.14 4.61 4.82
N ALA A 24 -0.05 3.99 5.25
CA ALA A 24 0.43 2.74 4.69
C ALA A 24 -0.31 1.58 5.36
N GLY A 25 -0.87 0.68 4.57
CA GLY A 25 -1.31 -0.63 5.04
C GLY A 25 -0.13 -1.59 5.05
N SER A 26 -0.03 -2.46 6.06
CA SER A 26 0.92 -3.56 6.11
C SER A 26 0.22 -4.87 5.77
N TRP A 27 0.87 -5.71 4.97
CA TRP A 27 0.39 -7.03 4.54
C TRP A 27 1.37 -8.11 4.97
N SER A 28 0.83 -9.24 5.43
CA SER A 28 1.62 -10.45 5.71
C SER A 28 0.76 -11.70 5.54
N GLN A 29 1.23 -12.64 4.73
CA GLN A 29 0.57 -13.91 4.48
C GLN A 29 1.59 -15.05 4.56
N ALA A 30 1.15 -16.15 5.17
CA ALA A 30 1.87 -17.41 5.22
C ALA A 30 0.88 -18.57 5.11
N GLY A 31 1.02 -19.40 4.06
CA GLY A 31 0.02 -20.40 3.73
C GLY A 31 -1.36 -19.77 3.51
N GLY A 32 -2.43 -20.40 3.97
CA GLY A 32 -3.79 -19.88 3.82
C GLY A 32 -4.17 -18.70 4.73
N ILE A 33 -3.24 -18.20 5.56
CA ILE A 33 -3.53 -17.13 6.53
C ILE A 33 -2.90 -15.83 6.05
N ALA A 34 -3.73 -14.80 5.91
CA ALA A 34 -3.32 -13.44 5.61
C ALA A 34 -3.75 -12.48 6.72
N ARG A 35 -2.95 -11.44 6.94
CA ARG A 35 -3.21 -10.35 7.88
C ARG A 35 -2.90 -9.02 7.22
N GLN A 36 -3.72 -8.04 7.57
CA GLN A 36 -3.56 -6.64 7.23
C GLN A 36 -3.62 -5.81 8.51
N ALA A 37 -2.82 -4.76 8.60
CA ALA A 37 -2.77 -3.85 9.75
C ALA A 37 -2.26 -2.47 9.34
N LEU A 38 -2.36 -1.47 10.22
CA LEU A 38 -1.74 -0.17 10.01
C LEU A 38 -0.20 -0.32 9.96
N GLY A 39 0.41 0.10 8.85
CA GLY A 39 1.85 0.16 8.66
C GLY A 39 2.49 1.48 9.09
N GLY A 40 1.68 2.53 9.24
CA GLY A 40 2.11 3.88 9.64
C GLY A 40 1.50 4.97 8.76
N MET A 41 1.97 6.20 8.93
CA MET A 41 1.62 7.32 8.04
C MET A 41 2.70 7.49 6.97
N TRP A 42 2.29 7.91 5.77
CA TRP A 42 3.22 8.42 4.77
C TRP A 42 3.78 9.77 5.23
N TRP A 43 5.07 10.01 5.03
CA TRP A 43 5.68 11.31 5.35
C TRP A 43 5.02 12.46 4.60
N ALA A 44 4.51 12.21 3.39
CA ALA A 44 3.67 13.13 2.63
C ALA A 44 2.47 13.68 3.40
N SER A 45 1.96 12.91 4.37
CA SER A 45 0.80 13.25 5.21
C SER A 45 1.16 13.73 6.61
N VAL A 46 2.46 13.77 6.94
CA VAL A 46 2.95 14.29 8.21
C VAL A 46 3.34 15.76 8.06
N PRO A 47 2.86 16.68 8.92
CA PRO A 47 3.29 18.07 8.92
C PRO A 47 4.82 18.19 9.03
N LYS A 48 5.43 19.08 8.25
CA LYS A 48 6.90 19.21 8.12
C LYS A 48 7.60 19.46 9.47
N GLU A 49 6.92 20.08 10.42
CA GLU A 49 7.45 20.35 11.77
C GLU A 49 7.61 19.08 12.61
N ARG A 50 6.99 17.97 12.20
CA ARG A 50 7.10 16.65 12.84
C ARG A 50 7.99 15.68 12.06
N TRP A 51 8.65 16.16 11.01
CA TRP A 51 9.59 15.33 10.26
C TRP A 51 10.86 15.06 11.07
N LEU A 52 11.53 13.95 10.73
CA LEU A 52 12.84 13.65 11.27
C LEU A 52 13.85 14.71 10.85
N GLU A 53 14.70 15.15 11.77
CA GLU A 53 15.68 16.22 11.54
C GLU A 53 17.03 15.67 11.04
N ASP A 54 17.27 14.37 11.18
CA ASP A 54 18.53 13.76 10.77
C ASP A 54 18.64 13.64 9.25
N ALA A 55 19.83 13.95 8.73
CA ALA A 55 20.06 14.03 7.30
C ALA A 55 19.92 12.68 6.57
N GLU A 56 20.15 11.56 7.26
CA GLU A 56 20.06 10.22 6.67
C GLU A 56 18.60 9.83 6.42
N SER A 57 17.73 10.01 7.41
CA SER A 57 16.29 9.78 7.28
C SER A 57 15.67 10.68 6.23
N LEU A 58 16.00 11.98 6.23
CA LEU A 58 15.52 12.90 5.19
C LEU A 58 15.94 12.46 3.79
N LYS A 59 17.20 12.04 3.62
CA LYS A 59 17.69 11.52 2.35
C LYS A 59 16.93 10.27 1.91
N PHE A 60 16.61 9.36 2.84
CA PHE A 60 15.83 8.16 2.55
C PHE A 60 14.39 8.48 2.12
N ILE A 61 13.73 9.42 2.78
CA ILE A 61 12.39 9.88 2.38
C ILE A 61 12.45 10.48 0.98
N MET A 62 13.42 11.38 0.75
CA MET A 62 13.59 12.05 -0.53
C MET A 62 13.97 11.10 -1.66
N SER A 63 14.71 10.01 -1.40
CA SER A 63 15.07 9.04 -2.44
C SER A 63 13.87 8.27 -2.99
N ASN A 64 12.76 8.22 -2.24
CA ASN A 64 11.51 7.57 -2.64
C ASN A 64 10.41 8.59 -3.00
N TRP A 65 10.76 9.88 -3.05
CA TRP A 65 9.78 10.95 -3.22
C TRP A 65 9.42 11.14 -4.69
N ILE A 66 8.12 11.19 -4.97
CA ILE A 66 7.57 11.55 -6.28
C ILE A 66 6.76 12.83 -6.14
N ASP A 67 6.95 13.78 -7.06
CA ASP A 67 6.21 15.05 -7.00
C ASP A 67 4.69 14.82 -7.08
N GLY A 68 3.93 15.53 -6.24
CA GLY A 68 2.48 15.34 -6.10
C GLY A 68 2.03 14.11 -5.29
N ILE A 69 2.87 13.08 -5.10
CA ILE A 69 2.52 11.84 -4.37
C ILE A 69 3.24 11.74 -3.03
N GLY A 70 4.47 12.27 -2.96
CA GLY A 70 5.35 12.15 -1.82
C GLY A 70 6.04 10.79 -1.74
N ASP A 71 6.16 10.22 -0.54
CA ASP A 71 6.77 8.91 -0.30
C ASP A 71 5.76 7.74 -0.35
N ALA A 72 4.49 8.04 -0.59
CA ALA A 72 3.42 7.05 -0.69
C ALA A 72 3.64 6.10 -1.88
N ARG A 73 3.58 4.79 -1.61
CA ARG A 73 3.89 3.75 -2.61
C ARG A 73 3.29 2.40 -2.24
N GLN A 74 3.31 1.48 -3.21
CA GLN A 74 2.99 0.07 -3.01
C GLN A 74 4.24 -0.78 -3.18
N GLU A 75 4.53 -1.62 -2.19
CA GLU A 75 5.70 -2.50 -2.16
C GLU A 75 5.28 -3.87 -1.61
N LEU A 76 4.97 -4.81 -2.49
CA LEU A 76 4.57 -6.16 -2.11
C LEU A 76 5.55 -7.18 -2.68
N VAL A 77 5.90 -8.17 -1.84
CA VAL A 77 6.75 -9.29 -2.21
C VAL A 77 5.94 -10.57 -2.10
N PHE A 78 6.01 -11.40 -3.13
CA PHE A 78 5.37 -12.71 -3.20
C PHE A 78 6.44 -13.78 -3.38
N ILE A 79 6.31 -14.88 -2.63
CA ILE A 79 7.28 -15.98 -2.57
C ILE A 79 6.51 -17.28 -2.77
N GLY A 80 6.92 -18.06 -3.75
CA GLY A 80 6.21 -19.25 -4.17
C GLY A 80 7.00 -20.05 -5.19
N MET A 81 6.46 -21.20 -5.59
CA MET A 81 7.02 -22.05 -6.65
C MET A 81 6.02 -22.09 -7.81
N ASP A 82 6.53 -22.06 -9.04
CA ASP A 82 5.71 -22.09 -10.27
C ASP A 82 4.63 -20.99 -10.32
N MET A 83 4.89 -19.84 -9.66
CA MET A 83 3.97 -18.71 -9.65
C MET A 83 3.74 -18.16 -11.06
N ASN A 84 2.48 -17.96 -11.42
CA ASN A 84 2.13 -17.22 -12.62
C ASN A 84 2.24 -15.71 -12.36
N GLU A 85 3.44 -15.16 -12.55
CA GLU A 85 3.74 -13.74 -12.33
C GLU A 85 2.77 -12.82 -13.09
N SER A 86 2.51 -13.11 -14.37
CA SER A 86 1.65 -12.27 -15.21
C SER A 86 0.22 -12.22 -14.69
N LYS A 87 -0.34 -13.36 -14.27
CA LYS A 87 -1.67 -13.41 -13.66
C LYS A 87 -1.72 -12.63 -12.34
N LEU A 88 -0.69 -12.75 -11.51
CA LEU A 88 -0.60 -12.03 -10.24
C LEU A 88 -0.50 -10.52 -10.48
N ARG A 89 0.39 -10.09 -11.37
CA ARG A 89 0.59 -8.68 -11.75
C ARG A 89 -0.71 -8.08 -12.30
N ASN A 90 -1.36 -8.74 -13.24
CA ASN A 90 -2.63 -8.24 -13.81
C ASN A 90 -3.72 -8.05 -12.75
N ARG A 91 -3.75 -8.90 -11.72
CA ARG A 91 -4.70 -8.74 -10.60
C ARG A 91 -4.37 -7.53 -9.74
N LEU A 92 -3.10 -7.32 -9.42
CA LEU A 92 -2.65 -6.12 -8.70
C LEU A 92 -2.94 -4.86 -9.52
N ASP A 93 -2.64 -4.88 -10.82
CA ASP A 93 -2.87 -3.76 -11.72
C ASP A 93 -4.38 -3.44 -11.82
N SER A 94 -5.25 -4.44 -11.81
CA SER A 94 -6.71 -4.24 -11.81
C SER A 94 -7.27 -3.59 -10.55
N ALA A 95 -6.48 -3.53 -9.48
CA ALA A 95 -6.85 -2.87 -8.22
C ALA A 95 -6.30 -1.43 -8.14
N LEU A 96 -5.50 -0.98 -9.11
CA LEU A 96 -5.00 0.39 -9.16
C LEU A 96 -6.10 1.36 -9.59
N LEU A 97 -6.00 2.60 -9.11
CA LEU A 97 -6.78 3.69 -9.66
C LEU A 97 -6.44 3.88 -11.14
N THR A 98 -7.46 4.13 -11.94
CA THR A 98 -7.30 4.67 -13.30
C THR A 98 -6.77 6.09 -13.26
N ASP A 99 -6.24 6.59 -14.39
CA ASP A 99 -5.77 7.99 -14.49
C ASP A 99 -6.86 9.01 -14.14
N ALA A 100 -8.11 8.71 -14.51
CA ALA A 100 -9.26 9.56 -14.19
C ALA A 100 -9.54 9.59 -12.69
N GLU A 101 -9.57 8.43 -12.03
CA GLU A 101 -9.76 8.33 -10.57
C GLU A 101 -8.59 8.96 -9.82
N MET A 102 -7.36 8.77 -10.30
CA MET A 102 -6.17 9.41 -9.72
C MET A 102 -6.26 10.95 -9.81
N ALA A 103 -6.82 11.49 -10.89
CA ALA A 103 -7.00 12.93 -11.05
C ALA A 103 -8.05 13.54 -10.07
N GLU A 104 -8.93 12.74 -9.48
CA GLU A 104 -9.90 13.22 -8.48
C GLU A 104 -9.24 13.64 -7.16
N GLY A 105 -8.11 13.05 -6.83
CA GLY A 105 -7.30 13.38 -5.67
C GLY A 105 -7.83 12.92 -4.29
N PRO A 106 -7.00 13.06 -3.23
CA PRO A 106 -7.23 12.42 -1.93
C PRO A 106 -8.54 12.79 -1.22
N GLN A 107 -9.06 14.00 -1.46
CA GLN A 107 -10.32 14.43 -0.85
C GLN A 107 -11.51 13.63 -1.37
N ASN A 108 -11.50 13.28 -2.65
CA ASN A 108 -12.55 12.48 -3.27
C ASN A 108 -12.35 10.98 -3.00
N TRP A 109 -11.09 10.51 -3.04
CA TRP A 109 -10.77 9.10 -2.82
C TRP A 109 -11.25 8.55 -1.47
N ARG A 110 -11.30 9.38 -0.42
CA ARG A 110 -11.84 9.02 0.91
C ARG A 110 -13.28 8.53 0.87
N HIS A 111 -14.01 8.79 -0.21
CA HIS A 111 -15.39 8.33 -0.41
C HIS A 111 -15.49 7.04 -1.24
N TYR A 112 -14.37 6.49 -1.72
CA TYR A 112 -14.37 5.22 -2.44
C TYR A 112 -14.70 4.06 -1.49
N PRO A 113 -15.29 2.96 -2.00
CA PRO A 113 -15.54 1.77 -1.21
C PRO A 113 -14.25 1.24 -0.58
N ASP A 114 -14.30 0.96 0.72
CA ASP A 114 -13.18 0.43 1.47
C ASP A 114 -13.46 -1.03 1.89
N PRO A 115 -12.83 -2.02 1.23
CA PRO A 115 -13.04 -3.44 1.54
C PRO A 115 -12.18 -3.92 2.72
N VAL A 116 -11.33 -3.06 3.28
CA VAL A 116 -10.35 -3.43 4.32
C VAL A 116 -10.97 -3.18 5.69
N GLU A 117 -10.74 -4.08 6.63
CA GLU A 117 -11.22 -3.89 8.01
C GLU A 117 -10.65 -2.58 8.61
N PRO A 118 -11.39 -1.88 9.48
CA PRO A 118 -10.89 -0.69 10.15
C PRO A 118 -9.59 -0.99 10.91
N TRP A 119 -8.61 -0.09 10.79
CA TRP A 119 -7.36 -0.20 11.57
C TRP A 119 -7.42 0.51 12.92
N PHE A 120 -8.41 1.38 13.09
CA PHE A 120 -8.65 2.16 14.29
C PHE A 120 -9.96 1.69 14.90
N GLU A 121 -10.01 1.57 16.22
CA GLU A 121 -11.27 1.39 16.95
C GLU A 121 -12.08 2.69 16.82
N GLU A 122 -13.41 2.56 16.69
CA GLU A 122 -14.35 3.70 16.70
C GLU A 122 -14.40 4.43 18.05
#